data_AF-A0A7Y0SC66-F1
#
_entry.id   AF-A0A7Y0SC66-F1
#
_cell.length_a   1.000
_cell.length_b   1.000
_cell.length_c   1.000
_cell.angle_alpha   90.00
_cell.angle_beta   90.00
_cell.angle_gamma   90.00
#
_symmetry.space_group_name_H-M   'P 1'
#
loop_
_entity.id
_entity.type
_entity.pdbx_description
1 polymer ?
#
loop_
_entity_poly.entity_id
_entity_poly.type
_entity_poly.pdbx_seq_one_letter_code
_entity_poly.pdbx_strand_id
1 'polypeptide(L)'
;HGSGAIGGVVILESSQPGDFLKDKDFYTDVSGTYTDISNKYKGTSNLAFRSGDTESLFNVSYWQGQETRNFDEDLYNRDLDGYSGAYTINHFFNE
;
A
#
# COMPACT_ATOMS: atom_id res chain seq x y z
N HIS A 1 -2.89 -17.21 17.61
CA HIS A 1 -1.95 -17.83 16.65
C HIS A 1 -1.98 -19.34 16.81
N GLY A 2 -2.37 -20.07 15.75
CA GLY A 2 -2.55 -21.52 15.73
C GLY A 2 -1.50 -22.26 14.90
N SER A 3 -1.59 -23.59 14.90
CA SER A 3 -0.73 -24.60 14.27
C SER A 3 -0.02 -24.16 12.98
N GLY A 4 1.32 -24.17 12.98
CA GLY A 4 2.16 -23.90 11.79
C GLY A 4 3.26 -22.86 12.00
N ALA A 5 3.27 -22.14 13.12
CA ALA A 5 4.20 -21.05 13.43
C ALA A 5 5.63 -21.51 13.81
N ILE A 6 6.08 -22.70 13.40
CA ILE A 6 7.39 -23.28 13.79
C ILE A 6 8.57 -22.40 13.31
N GLY A 7 8.38 -21.68 12.19
CA GLY A 7 9.34 -20.70 11.67
C GLY A 7 8.93 -19.22 11.87
N GLY A 8 7.88 -18.94 12.64
CA GLY A 8 7.29 -17.59 12.79
C GLY A 8 6.07 -17.34 11.90
N VAL A 9 5.42 -16.18 12.08
CA VAL A 9 4.25 -15.71 11.31
C VAL A 9 4.48 -14.28 10.87
N VAL A 10 4.15 -13.97 9.61
CA VAL A 10 4.04 -12.59 9.11
C VAL A 10 2.55 -12.24 9.02
N ILE A 11 2.16 -11.16 9.69
CA ILE A 11 0.79 -10.63 9.65
C ILE A 11 0.87 -9.34 8.85
N LEU A 12 0.06 -9.26 7.78
CA LEU A 12 -0.11 -8.06 7.00
C LEU A 12 -1.48 -7.48 7.35
N GLU A 13 -1.49 -6.21 7.74
CA GLU A 13 -2.71 -5.48 8.07
C GLU A 13 -2.94 -4.39 7.03
N SER A 14 -4.18 -4.25 6.58
CA SER A 14 -4.56 -3.15 5.71
C SER A 14 -4.50 -1.84 6.50
N SER A 15 -3.98 -0.78 5.87
CA SER A 15 -3.94 0.54 6.48
C SER A 15 -5.34 1.02 6.86
N GLN A 16 -5.43 1.65 8.03
CA GLN A 16 -6.66 2.19 8.57
C GLN A 16 -6.70 3.71 8.38
N PRO A 17 -7.89 4.32 8.20
CA PRO A 17 -8.03 5.78 8.13
C PRO A 17 -7.37 6.53 9.30
N GLY A 18 -7.53 6.01 10.52
CA GLY A 18 -6.95 6.59 11.74
C GLY A 18 -5.42 6.68 11.74
N ASP A 19 -4.72 5.79 11.01
CA ASP A 19 -3.25 5.82 10.89
C ASP A 19 -2.75 7.11 10.22
N PHE A 20 -3.57 7.68 9.33
CA PHE A 20 -3.28 8.89 8.58
C PHE A 20 -3.89 10.14 9.20
N LEU A 21 -5.15 10.05 9.65
CA LEU A 21 -5.92 11.17 10.15
C LEU A 21 -5.35 11.73 11.45
N LYS A 22 -4.91 10.87 12.39
CA LYS A 22 -4.49 11.29 13.74
C LYS A 22 -5.54 12.25 14.33
N ASP A 23 -5.15 13.46 14.70
CA ASP A 23 -6.04 14.51 15.26
C ASP A 23 -6.68 15.41 14.18
N LYS A 24 -6.60 15.07 12.90
CA LYS A 24 -7.13 15.85 11.77
C LYS A 24 -8.33 15.17 11.13
N ASP A 25 -9.21 15.97 10.53
CA ASP A 25 -10.39 15.45 9.82
C ASP A 25 -10.15 15.17 8.33
N PHE A 26 -8.99 15.59 7.82
CA PHE A 26 -8.60 15.34 6.43
C PHE A 26 -7.09 15.15 6.34
N TYR A 27 -6.69 14.17 5.53
CA TYR A 27 -5.30 13.90 5.23
C TYR A 27 -5.14 13.49 3.77
N THR A 28 -4.07 13.97 3.13
CA THR A 28 -3.66 13.52 1.81
C THR A 28 -2.15 13.46 1.74
N ASP A 29 -1.64 12.47 1.03
CA ASP A 29 -0.24 12.43 0.62
C ASP A 29 -0.09 11.78 -0.76
N VAL A 30 1.06 12.06 -1.35
CA VAL A 30 1.55 11.42 -2.56
C VAL A 30 2.98 11.01 -2.31
N SER A 31 3.31 9.77 -2.64
CA SER A 31 4.67 9.22 -2.54
C SER A 31 5.12 8.62 -3.86
N GLY A 32 6.42 8.70 -4.10
CA GLY A 32 7.09 8.18 -5.29
C GLY A 32 8.34 7.43 -4.90
N THR A 33 8.58 6.27 -5.50
CA THR A 33 9.78 5.47 -5.27
C THR A 33 10.39 5.02 -6.59
N TYR A 34 11.72 4.94 -6.63
CA TYR A 34 12.49 4.38 -7.73
C TYR A 34 13.37 3.24 -7.20
N THR A 35 13.37 2.11 -7.90
CA THR A 35 14.16 0.93 -7.57
C THR A 35 15.05 0.56 -8.74
N ASP A 36 16.37 0.74 -8.56
CA ASP A 36 17.36 0.61 -9.63
C ASP A 36 17.47 -0.82 -10.18
N ILE A 37 17.44 -1.84 -9.31
CA ILE A 37 17.57 -3.27 -9.68
C ILE A 37 16.51 -3.77 -10.69
N SER A 38 15.42 -3.01 -10.86
CA SER A 38 14.33 -3.34 -11.78
C SER A 38 13.85 -2.12 -12.57
N ASN A 39 14.63 -1.03 -12.59
CA ASN A 39 14.27 0.25 -13.21
C ASN A 39 12.81 0.67 -12.93
N LYS A 40 12.35 0.46 -11.69
CA LYS A 40 10.92 0.50 -11.36
C LYS A 40 10.56 1.78 -10.65
N TYR A 41 9.57 2.48 -11.21
CA TYR A 41 8.91 3.61 -10.58
C TYR A 41 7.58 3.17 -9.99
N LYS A 42 7.28 3.62 -8.77
CA LYS A 42 5.95 3.45 -8.16
C LYS A 42 5.49 4.78 -7.59
N GLY A 43 4.30 5.21 -8.01
CA GLY A 43 3.56 6.32 -7.42
C GLY A 43 2.41 5.80 -6.55
N THR A 44 2.17 6.45 -5.43
CA THR A 44 1.07 6.14 -4.51
C THR A 44 0.41 7.42 -4.05
N SER A 45 -0.90 7.42 -3.90
CA SER A 45 -1.67 8.54 -3.34
C SER A 45 -2.65 8.03 -2.30
N ASN A 46 -2.70 8.70 -1.16
CA ASN A 46 -3.66 8.42 -0.10
C ASN A 46 -4.55 9.63 0.14
N LEU A 47 -5.82 9.36 0.42
CA LEU A 47 -6.83 10.33 0.82
C LEU A 47 -7.62 9.76 1.99
N ALA A 48 -7.52 10.40 3.15
CA ALA A 48 -8.31 10.02 4.31
C ALA A 48 -9.17 11.19 4.78
N PHE A 49 -10.39 10.89 5.22
CA PHE A 49 -11.32 11.88 5.75
C PHE A 49 -12.13 11.31 6.92
N ARG A 50 -12.42 12.18 7.89
CA ARG A 50 -13.25 11.90 9.06
C ARG A 50 -14.50 12.78 9.00
N SER A 51 -15.64 12.18 9.30
CA SER A 51 -16.91 12.87 9.47
C SER A 51 -17.65 12.27 10.66
N GLY A 52 -17.63 13.00 11.79
CA GLY A 52 -18.17 12.51 13.05
C GLY A 52 -17.54 11.18 13.46
N ASP A 53 -18.38 10.17 13.66
CA ASP A 53 -17.97 8.81 14.05
C ASP A 53 -17.59 7.91 12.86
N THR A 54 -17.47 8.47 11.65
CA THR A 54 -17.07 7.73 10.45
C THR A 54 -15.73 8.21 9.94
N GLU A 55 -14.83 7.27 9.65
CA GLU A 55 -13.59 7.53 8.96
C GLU A 55 -13.51 6.74 7.67
N SER A 56 -12.83 7.29 6.67
CA SER A 56 -12.66 6.65 5.37
C SER A 56 -11.28 6.92 4.80
N LEU A 57 -10.75 5.94 4.08
CA LEU A 57 -9.44 5.99 3.43
C LEU A 57 -9.57 5.45 2.01
N PHE A 58 -9.04 6.20 1.06
CA PHE A 58 -8.85 5.80 -0.32
C PHE A 58 -7.35 5.77 -0.64
N ASN A 59 -6.86 4.65 -1.14
CA ASN A 59 -5.48 4.47 -1.57
C ASN A 59 -5.46 4.05 -3.04
N VAL A 60 -4.60 4.69 -3.83
CA VAL A 60 -4.32 4.29 -5.20
C VAL A 60 -2.82 4.22 -5.42
N SER A 61 -2.36 3.24 -6.18
CA SER A 61 -0.97 3.12 -6.60
C SER A 61 -0.88 2.72 -8.05
N TYR A 62 0.18 3.17 -8.70
CA TYR A 62 0.59 2.72 -10.02
C TYR A 62 2.09 2.47 -10.00
N TRP A 63 2.54 1.42 -10.69
CA TRP A 63 3.96 1.15 -10.86
C TRP A 63 4.24 0.67 -12.27
N GLN A 64 5.46 0.97 -12.73
CA GLN A 64 6.00 0.52 -14.00
C GLN A 64 7.50 0.33 -13.87
N GLY A 65 8.00 -0.76 -14.41
CA GLY A 65 9.42 -1.08 -14.46
C GLY A 65 9.62 -2.41 -15.14
N GLN A 66 10.70 -3.08 -14.79
CA GLN A 66 11.11 -4.35 -15.39
C GLN A 66 11.10 -5.46 -14.36
N GLU A 67 11.32 -6.69 -14.80
CA GLU A 67 11.70 -7.79 -13.91
C GLU A 67 13.11 -7.56 -13.37
N THR A 68 13.35 -7.99 -12.12
CA THR A 68 14.70 -8.00 -11.58
C THR A 68 15.53 -9.03 -12.34
N ARG A 69 16.69 -8.61 -12.84
CA ARG A 69 17.55 -9.49 -13.65
C ARG A 69 18.23 -10.56 -12.81
N ASN A 70 18.47 -11.72 -13.42
CA ASN A 70 19.35 -12.75 -12.85
C ASN A 70 20.82 -12.31 -12.99
N PHE A 71 21.71 -13.02 -12.27
CA PHE A 71 23.14 -12.68 -12.26
C PHE A 71 23.79 -12.70 -13.65
N ASP A 72 23.44 -13.70 -14.47
CA ASP A 72 23.99 -13.89 -15.82
C ASP A 72 23.28 -13.05 -16.90
N GLU A 73 22.19 -12.37 -16.54
CA GLU A 73 21.55 -11.35 -17.36
C GLU A 73 21.08 -11.83 -18.76
N ASP A 74 20.90 -13.14 -18.93
CA ASP A 74 20.78 -13.85 -20.21
C ASP A 74 19.34 -14.09 -20.68
N LEU A 75 18.36 -13.93 -19.79
CA LEU A 75 16.94 -14.10 -20.09
C LEU A 75 16.30 -12.81 -20.61
N TYR A 76 15.20 -12.98 -21.36
CA TYR A 76 14.36 -11.87 -21.81
C TYR A 76 13.86 -11.05 -20.61
N ASN A 77 14.12 -9.74 -20.64
CA ASN A 77 13.68 -8.83 -19.60
C ASN A 77 12.27 -8.34 -19.91
N ARG A 78 11.31 -8.70 -19.05
CA ARG A 78 9.90 -8.35 -19.23
C ARG A 78 9.56 -7.03 -18.55
N ASP A 79 8.84 -6.17 -19.27
CA ASP A 79 8.22 -4.99 -18.68
C ASP A 79 7.03 -5.39 -17.79
N LEU A 80 6.98 -4.79 -16.61
CA LEU A 80 5.97 -5.00 -15.59
C LEU A 80 5.37 -3.66 -15.18
N ASP A 81 4.11 -3.47 -15.51
CA ASP A 81 3.27 -2.42 -14.97
C ASP A 81 2.10 -2.99 -14.14
N GLY A 82 1.50 -2.13 -13.32
CA GLY A 82 0.34 -2.50 -12.53
C GLY A 82 -0.22 -1.34 -11.75
N TYR A 83 -1.44 -1.54 -11.27
CA TYR A 83 -2.16 -0.58 -10.46
C TYR A 83 -2.85 -1.28 -9.30
N SER A 84 -3.10 -0.52 -8.23
CA SER A 84 -3.93 -0.96 -7.11
C SER A 84 -4.83 0.17 -6.65
N GLY A 85 -6.02 -0.19 -6.18
CA GLY A 85 -6.96 0.71 -5.54
C GLY A 85 -7.56 0.02 -4.33
N ALA A 86 -7.65 0.73 -3.21
CA ALA A 86 -8.29 0.23 -2.00
C ALA A 86 -9.14 1.34 -1.37
N TYR A 87 -10.24 0.92 -0.76
CA TYR A 87 -11.11 1.79 0.02
C TYR A 87 -11.46 1.11 1.34
N THR A 88 -11.24 1.82 2.44
CA THR A 88 -11.52 1.37 3.81
C THR A 88 -12.48 2.35 4.47
N ILE A 89 -13.49 1.84 5.18
CA ILE A 89 -14.44 2.65 5.96
C ILE A 89 -14.58 2.06 7.35
N ASN A 90 -14.48 2.92 8.35
CA ASN A 90 -14.66 2.58 9.76
C ASN A 90 -15.78 3.44 10.33
N HIS A 91 -16.70 2.84 11.09
CA HIS A 91 -17.76 3.54 11.79
C HIS A 91 -17.75 3.13 13.26
N PHE A 92 -17.69 4.11 14.16
CA PHE A 92 -17.63 3.89 15.59
C PHE A 92 -19.02 4.07 16.19
N PHE A 93 -19.47 3.06 16.94
CA PHE A 93 -20.69 3.16 17.73
C PHE A 93 -20.29 3.48 19.17
N ASN A 94 -20.66 4.67 19.67
CA ASN A 94 -20.58 5.00 21.08
C ASN A 94 -21.92 4.63 21.76
N GLU A 95 -21.85 3.84 22.83
CA GLU A 95 -22.94 3.62 23.79
C GLU A 95 -22.83 4.60 24.96
#